data_AF-A0A5J5CES4-F1
#
_entry.id   AF-A0A5J5CES4-F1
#
_cell.length_a   1.000
_cell.length_b   1.000
_cell.length_c   1.000
_cell.angle_alpha   90.00
_cell.angle_beta   90.00
_cell.angle_gamma   90.00
#
_symmetry.space_group_name_H-M   'P 1'
#
loop_
_entity.id
_entity.type
_entity.pdbx_description
1 polymer ?
#
loop_
_entity_poly.entity_id
_entity_poly.type
_entity_poly.pdbx_seq_one_letter_code
_entity_poly.pdbx_strand_id
1 'polypeptide(L)'
;MLTSVSPPGEHKLNFIPAMIGPFLEVTLVPQPDLRNVMIPIFHDMMDWEQRRSGNFKQVEAKLIDKLDSLMSEGKGDETYRELFNSILLKKIERETWRESGISLIATVTRLMERLLDYRDCMKLGEVDGKKIGCTVSLLNFYKTELNKEEMYIRYIHKLYDLHLKAQNYTEASYTLLLYDELLEWSDRPLREFLNYPMQSEWQRKEYLHLTIVQNFDRGK
;
A
#
# COMPACT_ATOMS: atom_id res chain seq x y z
N MET A 1 -47.05 3.18 -3.95
CA MET A 1 -45.76 2.76 -4.54
C MET A 1 -44.94 2.13 -3.45
N LEU A 2 -44.66 0.85 -3.58
CA LEU A 2 -43.89 0.05 -2.62
C LEU A 2 -42.43 0.52 -2.64
N THR A 3 -41.92 0.96 -1.49
CA THR A 3 -40.48 1.16 -1.27
C THR A 3 -39.80 -0.20 -1.32
N SER A 4 -38.94 -0.41 -2.31
CA SER A 4 -38.07 -1.58 -2.39
C SER A 4 -37.10 -1.55 -1.20
N VAL A 5 -37.37 -2.37 -0.19
CA VAL A 5 -36.39 -2.71 0.84
C VAL A 5 -35.33 -3.57 0.15
N SER A 6 -34.12 -3.03 0.01
CA SER A 6 -32.95 -3.79 -0.45
C SER A 6 -32.72 -5.00 0.46
N PRO A 7 -32.37 -6.18 -0.07
CA PRO A 7 -32.27 -7.39 0.73
C PRO A 7 -31.13 -7.29 1.77
N PRO A 8 -31.24 -7.89 2.97
CA PRO A 8 -30.24 -7.83 4.06
C PRO A 8 -28.87 -8.51 3.77
N GLY A 9 -28.58 -8.84 2.52
CA GLY A 9 -27.39 -9.62 2.13
C GLY A 9 -26.17 -8.78 1.76
N GLU A 10 -26.33 -7.53 1.31
CA GLU A 10 -25.23 -6.74 0.77
C GLU A 10 -24.26 -6.22 1.84
N HIS A 11 -24.75 -5.92 3.05
CA HIS A 11 -23.90 -5.47 4.16
C HIS A 11 -22.97 -6.55 4.71
N LYS A 12 -23.24 -7.85 4.45
CA LYS A 12 -22.34 -8.95 4.86
C LYS A 12 -21.21 -9.21 3.87
N LEU A 13 -21.35 -8.78 2.61
CA LEU A 13 -20.39 -9.12 1.54
C LEU A 13 -19.03 -8.41 1.67
N ASN A 14 -18.94 -7.32 2.42
CA ASN A 14 -17.70 -6.53 2.59
C ASN A 14 -17.22 -6.44 4.04
N PHE A 15 -17.72 -7.31 4.93
CA PHE A 15 -17.41 -7.22 6.36
C PHE A 15 -15.91 -7.39 6.63
N ILE A 16 -15.28 -8.46 6.13
CA ILE A 16 -13.85 -8.70 6.36
C ILE A 16 -12.97 -7.59 5.77
N PRO A 17 -13.12 -7.19 4.48
CA PRO A 17 -12.41 -6.02 3.94
C PRO A 17 -12.58 -4.73 4.77
N ALA A 18 -13.76 -4.48 5.33
CA ALA A 18 -14.03 -3.31 6.16
C ALA A 18 -13.40 -3.41 7.56
N MET A 19 -13.29 -4.63 8.11
CA MET A 19 -12.72 -4.87 9.45
C MET A 19 -11.19 -4.82 9.49
N ILE A 20 -10.50 -4.95 8.35
CA ILE A 20 -9.02 -4.91 8.30
C ILE A 20 -8.46 -3.59 8.84
N GLY A 21 -9.08 -2.44 8.51
CA GLY A 21 -8.64 -1.14 9.01
C GLY A 21 -8.70 -1.05 10.54
N PRO A 22 -9.89 -1.20 11.16
CA PRO A 22 -10.04 -1.21 12.61
C PRO A 22 -9.18 -2.26 13.32
N PHE A 23 -9.05 -3.45 12.72
CA PHE A 23 -8.18 -4.49 13.24
C PHE A 23 -6.73 -4.00 13.37
N LEU A 24 -6.16 -3.46 12.28
CA LEU A 24 -4.79 -2.97 12.26
C LEU A 24 -4.58 -1.75 13.16
N GLU A 25 -5.55 -0.84 13.25
CA GLU A 25 -5.48 0.31 14.16
C GLU A 25 -5.29 -0.12 15.63
N VAL A 26 -5.91 -1.24 16.02
CA VAL A 26 -5.81 -1.80 17.36
C VAL A 26 -4.53 -2.62 17.51
N THR A 27 -4.20 -3.50 16.57
CA THR A 27 -3.09 -4.44 16.74
C THR A 27 -1.70 -3.83 16.52
N LEU A 28 -1.60 -2.73 15.78
CA LEU A 28 -0.32 -2.03 15.57
C LEU A 28 0.16 -1.27 16.81
N VAL A 29 -0.71 -1.06 17.81
CA VAL A 29 -0.32 -0.47 19.11
C VAL A 29 0.64 -1.42 19.83
N PRO A 30 1.74 -0.93 20.45
CA PRO A 30 2.74 -1.74 21.16
C PRO A 30 2.24 -2.25 22.51
N GLN A 31 1.15 -3.02 22.50
CA GLN A 31 0.60 -3.70 23.67
C GLN A 31 0.66 -5.22 23.46
N PRO A 32 1.63 -5.93 24.08
CA PRO A 32 1.86 -7.36 23.86
C PRO A 32 0.64 -8.25 24.13
N ASP A 33 -0.06 -8.02 25.24
CA ASP A 33 -1.24 -8.81 25.61
C ASP A 33 -2.37 -8.68 24.57
N LEU A 34 -2.58 -7.46 24.08
CA LEU A 34 -3.56 -7.19 23.03
C LEU A 34 -3.19 -7.90 21.73
N ARG A 35 -1.92 -7.82 21.31
CA ARG A 35 -1.43 -8.50 20.09
C ARG A 35 -1.62 -10.01 20.19
N ASN A 36 -1.27 -10.61 21.32
CA ASN A 36 -1.40 -12.05 21.54
C ASN A 36 -2.85 -12.55 21.53
N VAL A 37 -3.82 -11.70 21.90
CA VAL A 37 -5.25 -12.02 21.83
C VAL A 37 -5.84 -11.74 20.45
N MET A 38 -5.48 -10.61 19.83
CA MET A 38 -6.12 -10.13 18.61
C MET A 38 -5.55 -10.76 17.34
N ILE A 39 -4.22 -10.94 17.22
CA ILE A 39 -3.61 -11.54 16.02
C ILE A 39 -4.21 -12.93 15.70
N PRO A 40 -4.44 -13.82 16.69
CA PRO A 40 -5.16 -15.07 16.46
C PRO A 40 -6.55 -14.95 15.83
N ILE A 41 -7.26 -13.84 16.00
CA ILE A 41 -8.60 -13.58 15.43
C ILE A 41 -8.50 -13.30 13.93
N PHE A 42 -7.34 -12.84 13.44
CA PHE A 42 -7.12 -12.62 12.01
C PHE A 42 -7.20 -13.92 11.20
N HIS A 43 -6.85 -15.06 11.82
CA HIS A 43 -7.06 -16.38 11.21
C HIS A 43 -8.54 -16.63 10.89
N ASP A 44 -9.46 -16.24 11.78
CA ASP A 44 -10.90 -16.40 11.53
C ASP A 44 -11.36 -15.50 10.36
N MET A 45 -10.77 -14.31 10.22
CA MET A 45 -11.01 -13.42 9.08
C MET A 45 -10.51 -14.05 7.77
N MET A 46 -9.35 -14.71 7.79
CA MET A 46 -8.82 -15.44 6.64
C MET A 46 -9.69 -16.65 6.30
N ASP A 47 -10.02 -17.50 7.26
CA ASP A 47 -10.87 -18.68 7.03
C ASP A 47 -12.22 -18.29 6.43
N TRP A 48 -12.84 -17.21 6.94
CA TRP A 48 -14.08 -16.69 6.38
C TRP A 48 -13.92 -16.21 4.94
N GLU A 49 -12.87 -15.43 4.64
CA GLU A 49 -12.64 -14.93 3.29
C GLU A 49 -12.41 -16.10 2.33
N GLN A 50 -11.63 -17.09 2.73
CA GLN A 50 -11.37 -18.27 1.91
C GLN A 50 -12.64 -19.06 1.62
N ARG A 51 -13.51 -19.28 2.61
CA ARG A 51 -14.79 -19.98 2.42
C ARG A 51 -15.74 -19.20 1.50
N ARG A 52 -15.65 -17.86 1.50
CA ARG A 52 -16.54 -16.99 0.72
C ARG A 52 -16.08 -16.81 -0.72
N SER A 53 -14.82 -16.41 -0.91
CA SER A 53 -14.31 -15.97 -2.22
C SER A 53 -13.32 -16.96 -2.82
N GLY A 54 -12.90 -17.98 -2.07
CA GLY A 54 -11.92 -18.98 -2.50
C GLY A 54 -10.49 -18.45 -2.66
N ASN A 55 -10.24 -17.19 -2.31
CA ASN A 55 -8.92 -16.55 -2.45
C ASN A 55 -8.77 -15.36 -1.48
N PHE A 56 -7.53 -14.85 -1.33
CA PHE A 56 -7.24 -13.73 -0.43
C PHE A 56 -7.10 -12.37 -1.10
N LYS A 57 -7.43 -12.21 -2.39
CA LYS A 57 -7.10 -10.98 -3.15
C LYS A 57 -7.67 -9.70 -2.53
N GLN A 58 -8.90 -9.75 -2.01
CA GLN A 58 -9.52 -8.59 -1.37
C GLN A 58 -8.87 -8.25 -0.03
N VAL A 59 -8.61 -9.28 0.79
CA VAL A 59 -7.92 -9.13 2.08
C VAL A 59 -6.50 -8.60 1.88
N GLU A 60 -5.75 -9.17 0.94
CA GLU A 60 -4.41 -8.72 0.58
C GLU A 60 -4.39 -7.26 0.14
N ALA A 61 -5.28 -6.88 -0.79
CA ALA A 61 -5.36 -5.50 -1.27
C ALA A 61 -5.65 -4.51 -0.13
N LYS A 62 -6.53 -4.87 0.81
CA LYS A 62 -6.86 -4.03 1.97
C LYS A 62 -5.76 -3.99 3.02
N LEU A 63 -5.08 -5.11 3.27
CA LEU A 63 -3.92 -5.15 4.15
C LEU A 63 -2.81 -4.25 3.63
N ILE A 64 -2.48 -4.35 2.33
CA ILE A 64 -1.44 -3.52 1.71
C ILE A 64 -1.80 -2.03 1.85
N ASP A 65 -3.04 -1.66 1.50
CA ASP A 65 -3.50 -0.27 1.60
C ASP A 65 -3.44 0.28 3.03
N LYS A 66 -3.92 -0.49 4.01
CA LYS A 66 -3.98 -0.03 5.40
C LYS A 66 -2.63 -0.08 6.11
N LEU A 67 -1.79 -1.06 5.84
CA LEU A 67 -0.43 -1.11 6.40
C LEU A 67 0.43 0.04 5.89
N ASP A 68 0.37 0.35 4.58
CA ASP A 68 1.13 1.48 4.02
C ASP A 68 0.79 2.80 4.73
N SER A 69 -0.52 3.08 4.89
CA SER A 69 -1.00 4.28 5.58
C SER A 69 -0.59 4.30 7.05
N LEU A 70 -0.95 3.25 7.81
CA LEU A 70 -0.79 3.23 9.26
C LEU A 70 0.69 3.19 9.68
N MET A 71 1.54 2.47 8.95
CA MET A 71 2.97 2.41 9.26
C MET A 71 3.71 3.68 8.85
N SER A 72 3.25 4.36 7.78
CA SER A 72 3.73 5.71 7.44
C SER A 72 3.39 6.74 8.53
N GLU A 73 2.30 6.56 9.28
CA GLU A 73 1.94 7.35 10.47
C GLU A 73 2.77 6.99 11.72
N GLY A 74 3.74 6.07 11.61
CA GLY A 74 4.60 5.66 12.71
C GLY A 74 4.04 4.54 13.58
N LYS A 75 2.90 3.94 13.22
CA LYS A 75 2.36 2.76 13.93
C LYS A 75 3.10 1.48 13.53
N GLY A 76 2.99 0.44 14.36
CA GLY A 76 3.63 -0.85 14.12
C GLY A 76 5.13 -0.86 14.41
N ASP A 77 5.65 -2.04 14.68
CA ASP A 77 7.05 -2.28 15.02
C ASP A 77 7.47 -3.70 14.60
N GLU A 78 8.75 -3.98 14.80
CA GLU A 78 9.34 -5.26 14.45
C GLU A 78 8.70 -6.43 15.22
N THR A 79 8.36 -6.21 16.49
CA THR A 79 7.66 -7.20 17.32
C THR A 79 6.28 -7.54 16.75
N TYR A 80 5.53 -6.56 16.23
CA TYR A 80 4.24 -6.83 15.57
C TYR A 80 4.43 -7.70 14.33
N ARG A 81 5.43 -7.38 13.49
CA ARG A 81 5.75 -8.14 12.27
C ARG A 81 6.06 -9.60 12.59
N GLU A 82 6.91 -9.84 13.59
CA GLU A 82 7.28 -11.18 14.05
C GLU A 82 6.09 -11.95 14.63
N LEU A 83 5.27 -11.30 15.47
CA LEU A 83 4.08 -11.91 16.06
C LEU A 83 3.03 -12.25 14.99
N PHE A 84 2.79 -11.35 14.04
CA PHE A 84 1.85 -11.58 12.93
C PHE A 84 2.27 -12.83 12.13
N ASN A 85 3.55 -12.91 11.76
CA ASN A 85 4.07 -14.05 11.00
C ASN A 85 4.00 -15.36 11.81
N SER A 86 4.56 -15.37 13.03
CA SER A 86 4.69 -16.59 13.83
C SER A 86 3.35 -17.18 14.29
N ILE A 87 2.44 -16.33 14.79
CA ILE A 87 1.12 -16.76 15.29
C ILE A 87 0.27 -17.31 14.13
N LEU A 88 0.23 -16.60 13.00
CA LEU A 88 -0.62 -16.99 11.88
C LEU A 88 -0.09 -18.24 11.18
N LEU A 89 1.22 -18.34 10.94
CA LEU A 89 1.81 -19.55 10.35
C LEU A 89 1.44 -20.79 11.17
N LYS A 90 1.61 -20.73 12.49
CA LYS A 90 1.25 -21.83 13.40
C LYS A 90 -0.24 -22.18 13.32
N LYS A 91 -1.12 -21.18 13.21
CA LYS A 91 -2.57 -21.42 13.12
C LYS A 91 -2.99 -22.08 11.81
N ILE A 92 -2.36 -21.73 10.70
CA ILE A 92 -2.77 -22.21 9.37
C ILE A 92 -2.19 -23.58 9.00
N GLU A 93 -1.26 -24.14 9.78
CA GLU A 93 -0.58 -25.42 9.49
C GLU A 93 -1.55 -26.56 9.12
N ARG A 94 -2.72 -26.60 9.77
CA ARG A 94 -3.72 -27.67 9.63
C ARG A 94 -4.85 -27.32 8.66
N GLU A 95 -4.83 -26.13 8.08
CA GLU A 95 -5.89 -25.65 7.21
C GLU A 95 -5.75 -26.21 5.79
N THR A 96 -6.88 -26.47 5.15
CA THR A 96 -6.92 -26.92 3.75
C THR A 96 -6.42 -25.85 2.78
N TRP A 97 -6.49 -24.58 3.18
CA TRP A 97 -6.05 -23.40 2.44
C TRP A 97 -4.65 -22.90 2.85
N ARG A 98 -3.88 -23.70 3.60
CA ARG A 98 -2.57 -23.29 4.13
C ARG A 98 -1.62 -22.70 3.08
N GLU A 99 -1.62 -23.19 1.85
CA GLU A 99 -0.67 -22.75 0.81
C GLU A 99 -0.93 -21.30 0.39
N SER A 100 -2.20 -20.94 0.12
CA SER A 100 -2.58 -19.56 -0.16
C SER A 100 -2.43 -18.68 1.09
N GLY A 101 -2.66 -19.24 2.29
CA GLY A 101 -2.47 -18.54 3.56
C GLY A 101 -1.01 -18.16 3.82
N ILE A 102 -0.07 -19.11 3.59
CA ILE A 102 1.38 -18.88 3.71
C ILE A 102 1.81 -17.78 2.75
N SER A 103 1.32 -17.81 1.50
CA SER A 103 1.63 -16.78 0.50
C SER A 103 1.17 -15.38 0.94
N LEU A 104 -0.06 -15.26 1.48
CA LEU A 104 -0.56 -13.99 2.02
C LEU A 104 0.30 -13.50 3.18
N ILE A 105 0.57 -14.36 4.17
CA ILE A 105 1.36 -14.00 5.36
C ILE A 105 2.77 -13.57 4.95
N ALA A 106 3.41 -14.30 4.03
CA ALA A 106 4.72 -13.95 3.52
C ALA A 106 4.71 -12.56 2.83
N THR A 107 3.72 -12.30 1.98
CA THR A 107 3.57 -11.02 1.29
C THR A 107 3.39 -9.86 2.28
N VAL A 108 2.51 -10.03 3.26
CA VAL A 108 2.20 -9.02 4.28
C VAL A 108 3.39 -8.78 5.22
N THR A 109 4.10 -9.85 5.60
CA THR A 109 5.30 -9.77 6.45
C THR A 109 6.44 -9.03 5.75
N ARG A 110 6.65 -9.33 4.46
CA ARG A 110 7.65 -8.64 3.63
C ARG A 110 7.29 -7.17 3.40
N LEU A 111 6.00 -6.86 3.22
CA LEU A 111 5.55 -5.47 3.17
C LEU A 111 5.89 -4.73 4.47
N MET A 112 5.54 -5.29 5.63
CA MET A 112 5.84 -4.67 6.92
C MET A 112 7.34 -4.42 7.10
N GLU A 113 8.18 -5.38 6.73
CA GLU A 113 9.65 -5.22 6.74
C GLU A 113 10.11 -4.03 5.90
N ARG A 114 9.65 -3.94 4.64
CA ARG A 114 10.00 -2.83 3.74
C ARG A 114 9.50 -1.48 4.24
N LEU A 115 8.33 -1.43 4.86
CA LEU A 115 7.78 -0.21 5.46
C LEU A 115 8.56 0.22 6.70
N LEU A 116 9.00 -0.73 7.54
CA LEU A 116 9.84 -0.45 8.69
C LEU A 116 11.22 0.08 8.25
N ASP A 117 11.85 -0.56 7.27
CA ASP A 117 13.11 -0.09 6.67
C ASP A 117 12.97 1.35 6.13
N TYR A 118 11.91 1.59 5.35
CA TYR A 118 11.63 2.90 4.78
C TYR A 118 11.44 3.97 5.88
N ARG A 119 10.67 3.65 6.92
CA ARG A 119 10.45 4.55 8.07
C ARG A 119 11.76 4.90 8.77
N ASP A 120 12.65 3.93 8.94
CA ASP A 120 13.95 4.14 9.55
C ASP A 120 14.84 5.07 8.71
N CYS A 121 14.80 4.94 7.38
CA CYS A 121 15.50 5.87 6.48
C CYS A 121 14.94 7.31 6.51
N MET A 122 13.65 7.47 6.84
CA MET A 122 12.97 8.77 6.87
C MET A 122 13.14 9.54 8.19
N LYS A 123 13.87 8.98 9.17
CA LYS A 123 14.16 9.67 10.44
C LYS A 123 14.97 10.96 10.21
N LEU A 124 14.77 11.92 11.11
CA LEU A 124 15.52 13.18 11.12
C LEU A 124 17.02 12.90 11.31
N GLY A 125 17.87 13.58 10.54
CA GLY A 125 19.33 13.42 10.58
C GLY A 125 19.90 12.47 9.53
N GLU A 126 19.07 11.69 8.83
CA GLU A 126 19.53 10.83 7.74
C GLU A 126 19.86 11.61 6.46
N VAL A 127 20.90 11.17 5.76
CA VAL A 127 21.39 11.76 4.50
C VAL A 127 20.35 11.59 3.40
N ASP A 128 20.15 12.62 2.57
CA ASP A 128 19.13 12.61 1.51
C ASP A 128 19.31 11.44 0.52
N GLY A 129 20.54 11.03 0.24
CA GLY A 129 20.82 9.84 -0.56
C GLY A 129 20.23 8.54 0.01
N LYS A 130 20.24 8.36 1.34
CA LYS A 130 19.63 7.19 2.00
C LYS A 130 18.10 7.23 1.84
N LYS A 131 17.48 8.40 2.03
CA LYS A 131 16.03 8.58 1.85
C LYS A 131 15.60 8.27 0.42
N ILE A 132 16.34 8.78 -0.57
CA ILE A 132 16.11 8.50 -1.99
C ILE A 132 16.25 6.98 -2.25
N GLY A 133 17.34 6.37 -1.81
CA GLY A 133 17.59 4.93 -2.00
C GLY A 133 16.50 4.03 -1.40
N CYS A 134 16.07 4.30 -0.17
CA CYS A 134 14.99 3.52 0.46
C CYS A 134 13.63 3.75 -0.23
N THR A 135 13.38 4.97 -0.74
CA THR A 135 12.17 5.26 -1.53
C THR A 135 12.16 4.50 -2.85
N VAL A 136 13.29 4.45 -3.57
CA VAL A 136 13.44 3.66 -4.80
C VAL A 136 13.24 2.17 -4.54
N SER A 137 13.80 1.65 -3.43
CA SER A 137 13.61 0.24 -3.04
C SER A 137 12.13 -0.11 -2.82
N LEU A 138 11.41 0.73 -2.07
CA LEU A 138 9.99 0.51 -1.78
C LEU A 138 9.11 0.72 -3.03
N LEU A 139 9.43 1.70 -3.86
CA LEU A 139 8.79 1.94 -5.16
C LEU A 139 8.91 0.71 -6.07
N ASN A 140 10.11 0.13 -6.19
CA ASN A 140 10.31 -1.08 -6.96
C ASN A 140 9.53 -2.27 -6.41
N PHE A 141 9.47 -2.42 -5.07
CA PHE A 141 8.67 -3.46 -4.42
C PHE A 141 7.18 -3.37 -4.81
N TYR A 142 6.60 -2.17 -4.81
CA TYR A 142 5.20 -1.97 -5.23
C TYR A 142 4.95 -2.26 -6.71
N LYS A 143 5.95 -1.99 -7.57
CA LYS A 143 5.87 -2.26 -9.02
C LYS A 143 5.99 -3.74 -9.34
N THR A 144 7.06 -4.38 -8.88
CA THR A 144 7.47 -5.71 -9.36
C THR A 144 6.89 -6.84 -8.55
N GLU A 145 6.74 -6.65 -7.23
CA GLU A 145 6.35 -7.74 -6.33
C GLU A 145 4.86 -7.74 -6.01
N LEU A 146 4.30 -6.56 -5.71
CA LEU A 146 2.88 -6.44 -5.34
C LEU A 146 1.96 -6.09 -6.51
N ASN A 147 2.52 -5.53 -7.59
CA ASN A 147 1.79 -4.99 -8.74
C ASN A 147 0.62 -4.06 -8.30
N LYS A 148 0.94 -3.10 -7.41
CA LYS A 148 -0.04 -2.13 -6.87
C LYS A 148 0.24 -0.75 -7.47
N GLU A 149 -0.35 -0.50 -8.63
CA GLU A 149 -0.15 0.73 -9.42
C GLU A 149 -0.37 2.01 -8.61
N GLU A 150 -1.44 2.09 -7.83
CA GLU A 150 -1.73 3.29 -7.02
C GLU A 150 -0.66 3.56 -5.96
N MET A 151 -0.15 2.51 -5.32
CA MET A 151 0.95 2.68 -4.37
C MET A 151 2.24 3.06 -5.09
N TYR A 152 2.52 2.44 -6.22
CA TYR A 152 3.65 2.80 -7.06
C TYR A 152 3.62 4.29 -7.44
N ILE A 153 2.47 4.82 -7.89
CA ILE A 153 2.32 6.25 -8.23
C ILE A 153 2.48 7.15 -6.97
N ARG A 154 1.95 6.76 -5.81
CA ARG A 154 2.17 7.50 -4.55
C ARG A 154 3.66 7.61 -4.22
N TYR A 155 4.41 6.52 -4.37
CA TYR A 155 5.84 6.53 -4.09
C TYR A 155 6.67 7.23 -5.18
N ILE A 156 6.20 7.27 -6.44
CA ILE A 156 6.77 8.16 -7.48
C ILE A 156 6.72 9.61 -7.00
N HIS A 157 5.57 10.06 -6.49
CA HIS A 157 5.44 11.43 -6.00
C HIS A 157 6.28 11.71 -4.76
N LYS A 158 6.35 10.77 -3.80
CA LYS A 158 7.27 10.90 -2.64
C LYS A 158 8.74 11.01 -3.09
N LEU A 159 9.15 10.22 -4.08
CA LEU A 159 10.51 10.27 -4.63
C LEU A 159 10.78 11.58 -5.39
N TYR A 160 9.80 12.05 -6.17
CA TYR A 160 9.84 13.32 -6.87
C TYR A 160 10.09 14.49 -5.90
N ASP A 161 9.33 14.54 -4.79
CA ASP A 161 9.48 15.58 -3.78
C ASP A 161 10.86 15.55 -3.10
N LEU A 162 11.43 14.36 -2.88
CA LEU A 162 12.80 14.21 -2.38
C LEU A 162 13.84 14.74 -3.37
N HIS A 163 13.68 14.45 -4.66
CA HIS A 163 14.57 14.99 -5.69
C HIS A 163 14.45 16.51 -5.80
N LEU A 164 13.24 17.08 -5.76
CA LEU A 164 13.04 18.52 -5.74
C LEU A 164 13.70 19.18 -4.52
N LYS A 165 13.54 18.60 -3.33
CA LYS A 165 14.16 19.11 -2.10
C LYS A 165 15.69 19.11 -2.19
N ALA A 166 16.25 18.10 -2.82
CA ALA A 166 17.68 17.99 -3.08
C ALA A 166 18.15 18.83 -4.30
N GLN A 167 17.25 19.59 -4.95
CA GLN A 167 17.50 20.35 -6.19
C GLN A 167 18.00 19.48 -7.36
N ASN A 168 17.71 18.18 -7.32
CA ASN A 168 18.02 17.22 -8.38
C ASN A 168 16.92 17.24 -9.44
N TYR A 169 16.75 18.37 -10.15
CA TYR A 169 15.61 18.56 -11.06
C TYR A 169 15.58 17.55 -12.22
N THR A 170 16.74 17.15 -12.73
CA THR A 170 16.86 16.12 -13.77
C THR A 170 16.31 14.77 -13.29
N GLU A 171 16.68 14.33 -12.09
CA GLU A 171 16.18 13.09 -11.49
C GLU A 171 14.69 13.20 -11.11
N ALA A 172 14.25 14.39 -10.69
CA ALA A 172 12.84 14.66 -10.44
C ALA A 172 12.02 14.47 -11.73
N SER A 173 12.51 14.96 -12.87
CA SER A 173 11.90 14.74 -14.18
C SER A 173 11.87 13.26 -14.58
N TYR A 174 12.98 12.53 -14.45
CA TYR A 174 13.02 11.08 -14.72
C TYR A 174 12.05 10.30 -13.83
N THR A 175 11.89 10.72 -12.58
CA THR A 175 10.93 10.13 -11.66
C THR A 175 9.49 10.31 -12.15
N LEU A 176 9.11 11.50 -12.63
CA LEU A 176 7.76 11.72 -13.18
C LEU A 176 7.52 10.99 -14.50
N LEU A 177 8.55 10.74 -15.31
CA LEU A 177 8.44 9.91 -16.51
C LEU A 177 7.98 8.49 -16.18
N LEU A 178 8.30 7.96 -15.00
CA LEU A 178 7.78 6.67 -14.54
C LEU A 178 6.25 6.66 -14.39
N TYR A 179 5.62 7.80 -14.06
CA TYR A 179 4.16 7.90 -14.04
C TYR A 179 3.61 8.15 -15.44
N ASP A 180 4.29 8.98 -16.23
CA ASP A 180 3.95 9.20 -17.63
C ASP A 180 3.81 7.88 -18.42
N GLU A 181 4.74 6.95 -18.22
CA GLU A 181 4.74 5.62 -18.86
C GLU A 181 3.49 4.77 -18.58
N LEU A 182 2.76 5.07 -17.50
CA LEU A 182 1.52 4.36 -17.14
C LEU A 182 0.27 4.95 -17.82
N LEU A 183 0.39 6.14 -18.40
CA LEU A 183 -0.72 6.89 -18.99
C LEU A 183 -0.70 6.79 -20.52
N GLU A 184 -1.89 6.72 -21.11
CA GLU A 184 -2.07 6.77 -22.56
C GLU A 184 -2.60 8.14 -23.02
N TRP A 185 -2.36 8.49 -24.28
CA TRP A 185 -3.00 9.64 -24.93
C TRP A 185 -4.46 9.29 -25.28
N SER A 186 -5.30 9.16 -24.26
CA SER A 186 -6.67 8.67 -24.37
C SER A 186 -7.68 9.56 -23.61
N ASP A 187 -8.94 9.55 -24.04
CA ASP A 187 -10.06 10.20 -23.35
C ASP A 187 -10.58 9.38 -22.15
N ARG A 188 -9.89 8.31 -21.74
CA ARG A 188 -10.29 7.48 -20.61
C ARG A 188 -10.39 8.36 -19.34
N PRO A 189 -11.53 8.36 -18.63
CA PRO A 189 -11.68 9.17 -17.43
C PRO A 189 -10.86 8.58 -16.29
N LEU A 190 -10.06 9.42 -15.65
CA LEU A 190 -9.37 9.12 -14.39
C LEU A 190 -10.12 9.79 -13.24
N ARG A 191 -10.28 9.03 -12.16
CA ARG A 191 -10.77 9.56 -10.89
C ARG A 191 -9.78 10.56 -10.27
N GLU A 192 -10.28 11.33 -9.30
CA GLU A 192 -9.44 12.13 -8.41
C GLU A 192 -8.41 11.22 -7.72
N PHE A 193 -7.15 11.65 -7.72
CA PHE A 193 -6.05 10.90 -7.13
C PHE A 193 -4.90 11.83 -6.78
N LEU A 194 -4.38 11.74 -5.55
CA LEU A 194 -3.39 12.69 -5.03
C LEU A 194 -3.92 14.14 -5.17
N ASN A 195 -3.16 14.99 -5.85
CA ASN A 195 -3.53 16.39 -6.13
C ASN A 195 -4.14 16.55 -7.53
N TYR A 196 -4.38 15.46 -8.26
CA TYR A 196 -4.99 15.51 -9.59
C TYR A 196 -6.51 15.46 -9.49
N PRO A 197 -7.22 16.38 -10.16
CA PRO A 197 -8.68 16.32 -10.23
C PRO A 197 -9.13 15.15 -11.13
N MET A 198 -10.44 14.94 -11.17
CA MET A 198 -11.06 14.07 -12.17
C MET A 198 -10.84 14.67 -13.55
N GLN A 199 -10.20 13.93 -14.44
CA GLN A 199 -9.77 14.40 -15.77
C GLN A 199 -9.50 13.21 -16.70
N SER A 200 -9.33 13.44 -18.01
CA SER A 200 -8.91 12.37 -18.91
C SER A 200 -7.44 11.99 -18.70
N GLU A 201 -7.04 10.80 -19.15
CA GLU A 201 -5.64 10.39 -19.11
C GLU A 201 -4.72 11.36 -19.84
N TRP A 202 -5.10 11.77 -21.06
CA TRP A 202 -4.28 12.67 -21.84
C TRP A 202 -4.06 14.01 -21.13
N GLN A 203 -5.06 14.54 -20.41
CA GLN A 203 -4.92 15.77 -19.62
C GLN A 203 -3.93 15.59 -18.48
N ARG A 204 -3.95 14.43 -17.80
CA ARG A 204 -2.97 14.11 -16.76
C ARG A 204 -1.56 13.98 -17.34
N LYS A 205 -1.45 13.32 -18.50
CA LYS A 205 -0.20 13.10 -19.22
C LYS A 205 0.44 14.42 -19.68
N GLU A 206 -0.37 15.32 -20.25
CA GLU A 206 0.05 16.67 -20.64
C GLU A 206 0.57 17.47 -19.43
N TYR A 207 -0.16 17.46 -18.31
CA TYR A 207 0.28 18.13 -17.09
C TYR A 207 1.64 17.62 -16.59
N LEU A 208 1.86 16.30 -16.63
CA LEU A 208 3.16 15.71 -16.28
C LEU A 208 4.25 16.20 -17.22
N HIS A 209 4.01 16.18 -18.54
CA HIS A 209 4.99 16.65 -19.54
C HIS A 209 5.36 18.12 -19.32
N LEU A 210 4.37 18.99 -19.08
CA LEU A 210 4.63 20.41 -18.78
C LEU A 210 5.50 20.57 -17.52
N THR A 211 5.21 19.80 -16.47
CA THR A 211 6.00 19.80 -15.23
C THR A 211 7.42 19.29 -15.45
N ILE A 212 7.59 18.22 -16.24
CA ILE A 212 8.88 17.63 -16.59
C ILE A 212 9.76 18.61 -17.37
N VAL A 213 9.19 19.30 -18.37
CA VAL A 213 9.92 20.30 -19.16
C VAL A 213 10.38 21.45 -18.27
N GLN A 214 9.51 21.97 -17.40
CA GLN A 214 9.86 23.03 -16.45
C GLN A 214 11.00 22.62 -15.50
N ASN A 215 11.00 21.38 -15.02
CA ASN A 215 12.07 20.86 -14.18
C ASN A 215 13.38 20.73 -14.96
N PHE A 216 13.36 20.21 -16.19
CA PHE A 216 14.58 20.13 -17.01
C PHE A 216 15.15 21.51 -17.34
N ASP A 217 14.31 22.52 -17.57
CA ASP A 217 14.80 23.89 -17.77
C ASP A 217 15.46 24.47 -16.51
N ARG A 218 14.98 24.10 -15.31
CA ARG A 218 15.60 24.48 -14.03
C ARG A 218 16.85 23.69 -13.68
N GLY A 219 16.99 22.47 -14.22
CA GLY A 219 18.13 21.58 -13.98
C GLY A 219 19.35 21.87 -14.86
N LYS A 220 19.27 22.89 -15.73
CA LYS A 220 20.40 23.38 -16.54
C LYS A 220 21.43 24.15 -15.72
#